data_AF-A0A432H5S6-F1
#
_entry.id   AF-A0A432H5S6-F1
#
_cell.length_a   1.000
_cell.length_b   1.000
_cell.length_c   1.000
_cell.angle_alpha   90.00
_cell.angle_beta   90.00
_cell.angle_gamma   90.00
#
_symmetry.space_group_name_H-M   'P 1'
#
loop_
_entity.id
_entity.type
_entity.pdbx_description
1 polymer ?
#
loop_
_entity_poly.entity_id
_entity_poly.type
_entity_poly.pdbx_seq_one_letter_code
_entity_poly.pdbx_strand_id
1 'polypeptide(L)'
;AKADIQHAEIEIEVTAVEGNMASIQISGLFRSESDGIYKLGETDWRHFPSGTRGIDATLRGEATWNIEQRRFSAFRAAVHGKAWGGSGLNGRRGVTQEQPAAIGWYFELVDDDPRDRLAPAFIDVYNADWVIQPEA
;
A
#
# COMPACT_ATOMS: atom_id res chain seq x y z
N ALA A 1 0.05 -14.39 9.99
CA ALA A 1 0.17 -13.26 9.04
C ALA A 1 -0.09 -13.64 7.58
N LYS A 2 0.05 -14.91 7.14
CA LYS A 2 -0.31 -15.35 5.77
C LYS A 2 -1.78 -15.69 5.53
N ALA A 3 -2.62 -15.69 6.57
CA ALA A 3 -3.95 -16.30 6.53
C ALA A 3 -4.92 -15.67 5.51
N ASP A 4 -4.68 -14.42 5.12
CA ASP A 4 -5.63 -13.64 4.33
C ASP A 4 -5.10 -13.37 2.90
N ILE A 5 -3.90 -13.86 2.53
CA ILE A 5 -3.35 -13.73 1.17
C ILE A 5 -3.72 -14.98 0.37
N GLN A 6 -4.52 -14.81 -0.69
CA GLN A 6 -4.95 -15.89 -1.58
C GLN A 6 -4.02 -16.05 -2.77
N HIS A 7 -3.50 -14.93 -3.29
CA HIS A 7 -2.56 -14.93 -4.40
C HIS A 7 -1.67 -13.68 -4.34
N ALA A 8 -0.39 -13.86 -4.62
CA ALA A 8 0.56 -12.77 -4.76
C ALA A 8 1.64 -13.19 -5.77
N GLU A 9 1.73 -12.45 -6.85
CA GLU A 9 2.70 -12.66 -7.92
C GLU A 9 3.36 -11.33 -8.24
N ILE A 10 4.68 -11.36 -8.41
CA ILE A 10 5.48 -10.23 -8.86
C ILE A 10 6.43 -10.74 -9.93
N GLU A 11 6.49 -10.02 -11.04
CA GLU A 11 7.46 -10.21 -12.09
C GLU A 11 8.35 -8.96 -12.15
N ILE A 12 9.65 -9.20 -12.33
CA ILE A 12 10.69 -8.18 -12.33
C ILE A 12 11.54 -8.41 -13.58
N GLU A 13 11.61 -7.40 -14.44
CA GLU A 13 12.40 -7.43 -15.66
C GLU A 13 13.48 -6.35 -15.60
N VAL A 14 14.74 -6.75 -15.81
CA VAL A 14 15.82 -5.79 -16.06
C VAL A 14 15.78 -5.41 -17.54
N THR A 15 15.41 -4.15 -17.82
CA THR A 15 15.19 -3.65 -19.18
C THR A 15 16.43 -3.01 -19.80
N ALA A 16 17.35 -2.49 -18.96
CA ALA A 16 18.61 -1.92 -19.41
C ALA A 16 19.66 -1.97 -18.28
N VAL A 17 20.94 -1.97 -18.67
CA VAL A 17 22.08 -1.79 -17.76
C VAL A 17 23.03 -0.77 -18.39
N GLU A 18 23.27 0.34 -17.69
CA GLU A 18 24.12 1.44 -18.13
C GLU A 18 25.12 1.79 -17.01
N GLY A 19 26.38 1.38 -17.19
CA GLY A 19 27.39 1.53 -16.14
C GLY A 19 26.99 0.80 -14.86
N ASN A 20 26.85 1.56 -13.76
CA ASN A 20 26.45 1.03 -12.45
C ASN A 20 24.94 1.11 -12.20
N MET A 21 24.12 1.44 -13.20
CA MET A 21 22.67 1.57 -13.07
C MET A 21 21.95 0.48 -13.86
N ALA A 22 20.98 -0.18 -13.24
CA ALA A 22 20.06 -1.11 -13.90
C ALA A 22 18.63 -0.57 -13.85
N SER A 23 17.98 -0.48 -15.01
CA SER A 23 16.58 -0.08 -15.15
C SER A 23 15.69 -1.31 -15.04
N ILE A 24 14.67 -1.24 -14.21
CA ILE A 24 13.82 -2.37 -13.84
C ILE A 24 12.35 -2.01 -14.10
N GLN A 25 11.62 -2.92 -14.73
CA GLN A 25 10.16 -2.92 -14.79
C GLN A 25 9.59 -3.95 -13.82
N ILE A 26 8.48 -3.59 -13.17
CA ILE A 26 7.83 -4.39 -12.14
C ILE A 26 6.35 -4.52 -12.49
N SER A 27 5.87 -5.75 -12.56
CA SER A 27 4.46 -6.10 -12.73
C SER A 27 4.04 -7.01 -11.58
N GLY A 28 2.75 -7.02 -11.24
CA GLY A 28 2.26 -7.97 -10.25
C GLY A 28 0.75 -8.06 -10.17
N LEU A 29 0.29 -9.13 -9.54
CA LEU A 29 -1.12 -9.45 -9.28
C LEU A 29 -1.27 -9.87 -7.82
N PHE A 30 -2.33 -9.38 -7.19
CA PHE A 30 -2.57 -9.61 -5.77
C PHE A 30 -4.04 -9.89 -5.52
N ARG A 31 -4.32 -10.93 -4.74
CA ARG A 31 -5.63 -11.21 -4.14
C ARG A 31 -5.47 -11.47 -2.66
N SER A 32 -6.24 -10.74 -1.87
CA SER A 32 -6.44 -11.03 -0.45
C SER A 32 -7.91 -11.21 -0.15
N GLU A 33 -8.18 -12.08 0.80
CA GLU A 33 -9.50 -12.33 1.34
C GLU A 33 -9.38 -12.61 2.83
N SER A 34 -10.12 -11.85 3.62
CA SER A 34 -10.20 -11.98 5.07
C SER A 34 -11.63 -12.34 5.41
N ASP A 35 -11.82 -13.51 5.98
CA ASP A 35 -13.09 -13.91 6.56
C ASP A 35 -13.08 -13.69 8.08
N GLY A 36 -14.19 -13.19 8.62
CA GLY A 36 -14.40 -13.06 10.06
C GLY A 36 -14.18 -11.68 10.68
N ILE A 37 -14.07 -11.70 12.01
CA ILE A 37 -14.04 -10.54 12.90
C ILE A 37 -12.83 -9.66 12.57
N TYR A 38 -13.04 -8.34 12.55
CA TYR A 38 -11.97 -7.38 12.41
C TYR A 38 -10.88 -7.67 13.45
N LYS A 39 -9.66 -7.98 12.98
CA LYS A 39 -8.46 -8.15 13.84
C LYS A 39 -7.94 -6.80 14.31
N LEU A 40 -8.83 -5.88 14.71
CA LEU A 40 -8.52 -4.52 15.17
C LEU A 40 -8.09 -4.49 16.65
N GLY A 41 -7.84 -5.64 17.26
CA GLY A 41 -7.57 -5.75 18.70
C GLY A 41 -8.77 -5.31 19.55
N GLU A 42 -8.49 -5.04 20.82
CA GLU A 42 -9.47 -4.55 21.78
C GLU A 42 -9.74 -3.04 21.59
N THR A 43 -10.56 -2.67 20.61
CA THR A 43 -10.94 -1.25 20.38
C THR A 43 -12.45 -1.04 20.48
N ASP A 44 -12.88 0.21 20.69
CA ASP A 44 -14.30 0.61 20.77
C ASP A 44 -15.08 0.39 19.46
N TRP A 45 -14.36 0.03 18.39
CA TRP A 45 -14.86 -0.20 17.04
C TRP A 45 -15.34 -1.64 16.80
N ARG A 46 -15.60 -2.43 17.85
CA ARG A 46 -15.92 -3.88 17.80
C ARG A 46 -17.31 -4.24 17.23
N HIS A 47 -18.18 -3.27 16.96
CA HIS A 47 -19.59 -3.52 16.62
C HIS A 47 -19.91 -3.58 15.12
N PHE A 48 -18.92 -3.69 14.25
CA PHE A 48 -19.20 -3.84 12.82
C PHE A 48 -19.51 -5.31 12.50
N PRO A 49 -20.60 -5.59 11.78
CA PRO A 49 -20.90 -6.95 11.34
C PRO A 49 -19.69 -7.50 10.59
N SER A 50 -19.23 -8.68 11.01
CA SER A 50 -18.17 -9.40 10.32
C SER A 50 -18.71 -9.91 8.98
N GLY A 51 -17.97 -9.68 7.91
CA GLY A 51 -18.24 -10.24 6.60
C GLY A 51 -16.93 -10.47 5.86
N THR A 52 -16.97 -11.40 4.91
CA THR A 52 -15.86 -11.68 4.00
C THR A 52 -15.55 -10.43 3.19
N ARG A 53 -14.28 -10.05 3.19
CA ARG A 53 -13.80 -8.82 2.55
C ARG A 53 -12.47 -9.09 1.88
N GLY A 54 -12.15 -8.31 0.87
CA GLY A 54 -10.92 -8.57 0.14
C GLY A 54 -10.55 -7.45 -0.82
N ILE A 55 -9.42 -7.68 -1.47
CA ILE A 55 -8.80 -6.79 -2.43
C ILE A 55 -8.27 -7.66 -3.57
N ASP A 56 -8.60 -7.25 -4.79
CA ASP A 56 -7.98 -7.70 -6.03
C ASP A 56 -7.23 -6.50 -6.59
N ALA A 57 -5.94 -6.62 -6.85
CA ALA A 57 -5.12 -5.50 -7.31
C ALA A 57 -4.05 -5.93 -8.32
N THR A 58 -3.67 -4.98 -9.16
CA THR A 58 -2.56 -5.09 -10.11
C THR A 58 -1.51 -4.05 -9.74
N LEU A 59 -0.25 -4.46 -9.84
CA LEU A 59 0.94 -3.63 -9.65
C LEU A 59 1.57 -3.31 -11.00
N ARG A 60 1.98 -2.05 -11.17
CA ARG A 60 2.88 -1.59 -12.22
C ARG A 60 3.88 -0.63 -11.60
N GLY A 61 5.15 -0.84 -11.87
CA GLY A 61 6.20 0.01 -11.34
C GLY A 61 7.48 -0.06 -12.15
N GLU A 62 8.37 0.84 -11.81
CA GLU A 62 9.70 0.91 -12.36
C GLU A 62 10.68 1.29 -11.25
N ALA A 63 11.94 0.89 -11.42
CA ALA A 63 12.98 1.20 -10.47
C ALA A 63 14.33 1.36 -11.19
N THR A 64 15.24 2.08 -10.53
CA THR A 64 16.65 2.13 -10.91
C THR A 64 17.48 1.59 -9.76
N TRP A 65 18.23 0.55 -10.03
CA TRP A 65 19.14 -0.09 -9.07
C TRP A 65 20.58 0.35 -9.30
N ASN A 66 21.22 0.91 -8.29
CA ASN A 66 22.66 1.16 -8.29
C ASN A 66 23.41 -0.09 -7.84
N ILE A 67 24.17 -0.70 -8.76
CA ILE A 67 24.88 -1.96 -8.58
C ILE A 67 25.99 -1.83 -7.53
N GLU A 68 26.76 -0.74 -7.59
CA GLU A 68 27.90 -0.51 -6.69
C GLU A 68 27.45 -0.21 -5.26
N GLN A 69 26.47 0.67 -5.12
CA GLN A 69 25.90 1.07 -3.83
C GLN A 69 24.92 0.04 -3.26
N ARG A 70 24.52 -0.96 -4.06
CA ARG A 70 23.57 -2.02 -3.71
C ARG A 70 22.26 -1.49 -3.12
N ARG A 71 21.71 -0.45 -3.76
CA ARG A 71 20.45 0.18 -3.36
C ARG A 71 19.68 0.70 -4.56
N PHE A 72 18.39 0.89 -4.40
CA PHE A 72 17.60 1.66 -5.35
C PHE A 72 18.00 3.14 -5.28
N SER A 73 18.21 3.76 -6.44
CA SER A 73 18.34 5.21 -6.59
C SER A 73 17.02 5.86 -6.99
N ALA A 74 16.09 5.07 -7.53
CA ALA A 74 14.71 5.48 -7.78
C ALA A 74 13.82 4.24 -7.70
N PHE A 75 12.59 4.43 -7.23
CA PHE A 75 11.56 3.40 -7.23
C PHE A 75 10.22 4.11 -7.27
N ARG A 76 9.34 3.71 -8.19
CA ARG A 76 7.94 4.12 -8.18
C ARG A 76 7.04 2.98 -8.61
N ALA A 77 5.90 2.86 -7.95
CA ALA A 77 4.95 1.80 -8.21
C ALA A 77 3.52 2.28 -7.94
N ALA A 78 2.62 2.00 -8.86
CA ALA A 78 1.19 2.15 -8.67
C ALA A 78 0.57 0.77 -8.50
N VAL A 79 -0.21 0.61 -7.44
CA VAL A 79 -1.09 -0.54 -7.23
C VAL A 79 -2.51 -0.04 -7.33
N HIS A 80 -3.33 -0.66 -8.17
CA HIS A 80 -4.73 -0.29 -8.30
C HIS A 80 -5.60 -1.52 -8.45
N GLY A 81 -6.86 -1.39 -8.04
CA GLY A 81 -7.74 -2.55 -8.00
C GLY A 81 -9.11 -2.25 -7.44
N LYS A 82 -9.71 -3.29 -6.88
CA LYS A 82 -11.05 -3.28 -6.31
C LYS A 82 -11.01 -3.84 -4.90
N ALA A 83 -11.66 -3.15 -3.97
CA ALA A 83 -11.91 -3.61 -2.62
C ALA A 83 -13.40 -3.93 -2.44
N TRP A 84 -13.73 -5.03 -1.76
CA TRP A 84 -15.11 -5.45 -1.46
C TRP A 84 -15.30 -5.85 -0.01
N GLY A 85 -16.57 -6.01 0.39
CA GLY A 85 -16.96 -6.42 1.74
C GLY A 85 -16.65 -5.37 2.79
N GLY A 86 -16.79 -4.09 2.42
CA GLY A 86 -16.32 -2.92 3.15
C GLY A 86 -16.67 -2.88 4.63
N SER A 87 -16.01 -1.99 5.35
CA SER A 87 -16.30 -1.77 6.77
C SER A 87 -17.41 -0.74 6.96
N GLY A 88 -18.12 -0.82 8.08
CA GLY A 88 -19.02 0.25 8.49
C GLY A 88 -18.31 1.54 8.92
N LEU A 89 -16.97 1.54 8.91
CA LEU A 89 -16.09 2.67 9.20
C LEU A 89 -15.81 3.51 7.94
N ASN A 90 -15.49 4.79 8.15
CA ASN A 90 -14.98 5.70 7.10
C ASN A 90 -15.83 5.76 5.83
N GLY A 91 -17.16 5.67 5.95
CA GLY A 91 -18.09 5.83 4.83
C GLY A 91 -18.16 4.66 3.84
N ARG A 92 -17.60 3.48 4.17
CA ARG A 92 -17.50 2.34 3.24
C ARG A 92 -18.69 1.36 3.27
N ARG A 93 -19.82 1.77 3.84
CA ARG A 93 -21.03 0.92 3.99
C ARG A 93 -21.63 0.43 2.66
N GLY A 94 -21.45 1.18 1.57
CA GLY A 94 -21.94 0.80 0.24
C GLY A 94 -21.01 -0.13 -0.54
N VAL A 95 -19.85 -0.50 0.03
CA VAL A 95 -18.88 -1.35 -0.65
C VAL A 95 -19.18 -2.81 -0.34
N THR A 96 -19.78 -3.53 -1.29
CA THR A 96 -20.13 -4.95 -1.14
C THR A 96 -19.33 -5.82 -2.12
N GLN A 97 -19.55 -7.14 -2.08
CA GLN A 97 -18.98 -8.05 -3.08
C GLN A 97 -19.52 -7.76 -4.49
N GLU A 98 -20.81 -7.41 -4.59
CA GLU A 98 -21.49 -7.06 -5.83
C GLU A 98 -21.21 -5.62 -6.26
N GLN A 99 -20.85 -4.74 -5.31
CA GLN A 99 -20.53 -3.33 -5.52
C GLN A 99 -19.15 -2.98 -4.96
N PRO A 100 -18.07 -3.48 -5.56
CA PRO A 100 -16.72 -3.19 -5.09
C PRO A 100 -16.32 -1.75 -5.40
N ALA A 101 -15.53 -1.15 -4.50
CA ALA A 101 -14.97 0.19 -4.68
C ALA A 101 -13.61 0.12 -5.37
N ALA A 102 -13.32 1.11 -6.22
CA ALA A 102 -11.97 1.32 -6.73
C ALA A 102 -11.02 1.72 -5.58
N ILE A 103 -9.81 1.18 -5.60
CA ILE A 103 -8.76 1.49 -4.64
C ILE A 103 -7.42 1.61 -5.36
N GLY A 104 -6.54 2.45 -4.82
CA GLY A 104 -5.19 2.61 -5.33
C GLY A 104 -4.20 3.02 -4.26
N TRP A 105 -2.95 2.66 -4.49
CA TRP A 105 -1.79 3.04 -3.72
C TRP A 105 -0.68 3.47 -4.68
N TYR A 106 0.07 4.46 -4.26
CA TYR A 106 1.28 4.89 -4.95
C TYR A 106 2.44 4.79 -3.97
N PHE A 107 3.50 4.17 -4.42
CA PHE A 107 4.74 4.02 -3.67
C PHE A 107 5.83 4.72 -4.44
N GLU A 108 6.64 5.49 -3.72
CA GLU A 108 7.78 6.20 -4.27
C GLU A 108 8.91 6.14 -3.23
N LEU A 109 10.14 5.96 -3.71
CA LEU A 109 11.32 6.17 -2.89
C LEU A 109 11.61 7.66 -2.85
N VAL A 110 11.51 8.24 -1.65
CA VAL A 110 11.90 9.61 -1.34
C VAL A 110 13.22 9.61 -0.57
N ASP A 111 13.95 10.72 -0.61
CA ASP A 111 15.15 10.89 0.19
C ASP A 111 14.81 11.02 1.69
N ASP A 112 15.83 11.04 2.54
CA ASP A 112 15.66 11.16 4.00
C ASP A 112 15.15 12.56 4.45
N ASP A 113 14.88 13.47 3.52
CA ASP A 113 14.34 14.80 3.82
C ASP A 113 12.91 14.69 4.36
N PRO A 114 12.63 15.18 5.58
CA PRO A 114 11.28 15.17 6.14
C PRO A 114 10.23 15.89 5.29
N ARG A 115 10.64 16.83 4.43
CA ARG A 115 9.74 17.60 3.56
C ARG A 115 9.16 16.78 2.41
N ASP A 116 9.80 15.69 2.05
CA ASP A 116 9.34 14.78 1.00
C ASP A 116 8.34 13.73 1.54
N ARG A 117 8.07 13.74 2.85
CA ARG A 117 7.15 12.81 3.50
C ARG A 117 5.71 13.34 3.47
N LEU A 118 4.76 12.47 3.13
CA LEU A 118 3.35 12.80 3.18
C LEU A 118 2.88 12.91 4.64
N ALA A 119 2.46 14.10 5.06
CA ALA A 119 1.91 14.33 6.40
C ALA A 119 0.73 13.35 6.70
N PRO A 120 0.67 12.78 7.91
CA PRO A 120 -0.42 11.89 8.28
C PRO A 120 -1.76 12.64 8.33
N ALA A 121 -2.85 11.95 7.98
CA ALA A 121 -4.19 12.53 7.99
C ALA A 121 -4.63 13.04 9.38
N PHE A 122 -4.10 12.46 10.46
CA PHE A 122 -4.34 12.87 11.84
C PHE A 122 -3.02 12.90 12.62
N ILE A 123 -2.27 13.99 12.47
CA ILE A 123 -0.93 14.16 13.05
C ILE A 123 -0.87 13.91 14.56
N ASP A 124 -1.85 14.44 15.31
CA ASP A 124 -1.93 14.31 16.76
C ASP A 124 -2.25 12.88 17.21
N VAL A 125 -2.86 12.07 16.32
CA VAL A 125 -3.29 10.70 16.62
C VAL A 125 -2.21 9.68 16.29
N TYR A 126 -1.40 9.94 15.26
CA TYR A 126 -0.38 8.99 14.77
C TYR A 126 1.02 9.22 15.36
N ASN A 127 1.18 10.19 16.26
CA ASN A 127 2.42 10.47 16.99
C ASN A 127 3.66 10.49 16.07
N ALA A 128 3.54 11.17 14.93
CA ALA A 128 4.59 11.26 13.92
C ALA A 128 5.67 12.26 14.37
N ASP A 129 6.75 11.74 14.95
CA ASP A 129 7.91 12.50 15.46
C ASP A 129 8.71 13.26 14.39
N TRP A 130 8.52 12.91 13.13
CA TRP A 130 9.19 13.50 11.98
C TRP A 130 8.51 14.76 11.42
N VAL A 131 7.35 15.18 11.95
CA VAL A 131 6.71 16.43 11.50
C VAL A 131 7.27 17.63 12.24
N ILE A 132 7.86 18.55 11.48
CA ILE A 132 8.36 19.83 11.99
C ILE A 132 7.16 20.72 12.34
N GLN A 133 7.04 21.09 13.62
CA GLN A 133 6.02 22.01 14.10
C GLN A 133 6.43 23.46 13.78
N PRO A 134 5.48 24.36 13.43
CA PRO A 134 5.79 25.77 13.28
C PRO A 134 6.24 26.37 14.63
N GLU A 135 7.19 27.29 14.61
CA GLU A 135 7.57 28.07 15.80
C GLU A 135 6.38 28.95 16.24
N ALA A 136 6.12 28.99 17.55
CA ALA A 136 5.02 29.72 18.17
C ALA A 136 5.25 31.24 18.19
#